data_AF-A0A415EHG0-F1
#
_entry.id   AF-A0A415EHG0-F1
#
_cell.length_a   1.000
_cell.length_b   1.000
_cell.length_c   1.000
_cell.angle_alpha   90.00
_cell.angle_beta   90.00
_cell.angle_gamma   90.00
#
_symmetry.space_group_name_H-M   'P 1'
#
loop_
_entity.id
_entity.type
_entity.pdbx_description
1 polymer ?
#
loop_
_entity_poly.entity_id
_entity_poly.type
_entity_poly.pdbx_seq_one_letter_code
_entity_poly.pdbx_strand_id
1 'polypeptide(L)'
;MYAGYSTEGSVDGNTINLYSTDVSGASLYGGGGTGSEFTNNTLNVYTLGNSVANIGNFQNINFYVPDEAKNTENATMLTVTGSADITNTAIKAGIADLTGYTDGTVITLLTDDQGLTGLKSAAVGTLTDSGFAQTGYYLTKSKDGKSIALTIGTKPTDYVSIVTNGLTSTYPDYDTKYLANTKGNKVTITGSTFATNLYGAYASGVETSDNTVAVSAGTVNASIYGAFGGSSGMNNTVTVGAADTDGPTITGNLYAYDGTGITSGNTVTVNSGSVGGTVYGGRADAVTYNIVTVNGGTIDQGIYGGYA
;
A
#
# COMPACT_ATOMS: atom_id res chain seq x y z
N MET A 1 24.81 -11.71 9.23
CA MET A 1 24.12 -13.01 9.19
C MET A 1 23.29 -13.07 7.93
N TYR A 2 23.40 -14.17 7.19
CA TYR A 2 22.60 -14.44 6.01
C TYR A 2 21.78 -15.71 6.28
N ALA A 3 20.48 -15.71 5.97
CA ALA A 3 19.66 -16.92 6.11
C ALA A 3 20.07 -17.97 5.06
N GLY A 4 20.47 -17.55 3.87
CA GLY A 4 21.12 -18.36 2.85
C GLY A 4 22.18 -17.57 2.06
N TYR A 5 23.09 -18.27 1.37
CA TYR A 5 24.15 -17.63 0.58
C TYR A 5 24.47 -18.45 -0.67
N SER A 6 24.57 -17.79 -1.83
CA SER A 6 24.92 -18.45 -3.10
C SER A 6 25.68 -17.52 -4.03
N THR A 7 26.65 -18.06 -4.78
CA THR A 7 27.41 -17.33 -5.81
C THR A 7 26.97 -17.66 -7.24
N GLU A 8 26.23 -18.76 -7.43
CA GLU A 8 25.89 -19.28 -8.77
C GLU A 8 24.40 -19.64 -8.92
N GLY A 9 23.61 -19.63 -7.85
CA GLY A 9 22.19 -20.03 -7.86
C GLY A 9 21.28 -19.11 -7.05
N SER A 10 19.99 -19.43 -6.99
CA SER A 10 19.00 -18.69 -6.20
C SER A 10 19.16 -18.97 -4.70
N VAL A 11 18.76 -17.99 -3.89
CA VAL A 11 18.66 -18.13 -2.43
C VAL A 11 17.18 -18.03 -2.07
N ASP A 12 16.55 -19.20 -1.99
CA ASP A 12 15.10 -19.34 -1.84
C ASP A 12 14.70 -19.98 -0.49
N GLY A 13 13.63 -19.47 0.12
CA GLY A 13 12.94 -20.14 1.23
C GLY A 13 13.70 -20.20 2.56
N ASN A 14 14.72 -19.37 2.75
CA ASN A 14 15.54 -19.39 3.97
C ASN A 14 14.86 -18.62 5.09
N THR A 15 15.06 -19.04 6.34
CA THR A 15 14.39 -18.44 7.49
C THR A 15 15.38 -18.09 8.60
N ILE A 16 15.29 -16.87 9.13
CA ILE A 16 15.90 -16.48 10.41
C ILE A 16 14.78 -16.36 11.45
N ASN A 17 14.98 -16.97 12.62
CA ASN A 17 14.09 -16.83 13.76
C ASN A 17 14.82 -16.12 14.91
N LEU A 18 14.25 -15.03 15.42
CA LEU A 18 14.76 -14.29 16.56
C LEU A 18 13.92 -14.60 17.81
N TYR A 19 14.36 -15.58 18.59
CA TYR A 19 13.66 -16.04 19.80
C TYR A 19 14.11 -15.38 21.10
N SER A 20 15.36 -14.90 21.17
CA SER A 20 15.99 -14.16 22.27
C SER A 20 17.51 -14.36 22.13
N THR A 21 18.16 -13.41 21.49
CA THR A 21 19.62 -13.38 21.31
C THR A 21 20.07 -11.93 21.26
N ASP A 22 21.22 -11.60 21.85
CA ASP A 22 21.86 -10.32 21.60
C ASP A 22 22.33 -10.26 20.15
N VAL A 23 21.52 -9.62 19.29
CA VAL A 23 21.80 -9.37 17.87
C VAL A 23 22.22 -7.91 17.64
N SER A 24 22.55 -7.19 18.71
CA SER A 24 22.93 -5.78 18.65
C SER A 24 24.10 -5.61 17.69
N GLY A 25 23.93 -4.76 16.68
CA GLY A 25 24.95 -4.51 15.65
C GLY A 25 25.06 -5.60 14.57
N ALA A 26 24.33 -6.71 14.66
CA ALA A 26 24.29 -7.71 13.60
C ALA A 26 23.51 -7.19 12.38
N SER A 27 23.96 -7.51 11.17
CA SER A 27 23.16 -7.30 9.95
C SER A 27 22.46 -8.61 9.59
N LEU A 28 21.15 -8.60 9.36
CA LEU A 28 20.36 -9.78 9.01
C LEU A 28 19.90 -9.67 7.56
N TYR A 29 20.22 -10.68 6.75
CA TYR A 29 19.78 -10.70 5.36
C TYR A 29 19.11 -12.02 5.04
N GLY A 30 17.98 -11.98 4.35
CA GLY A 30 17.28 -13.19 3.90
C GLY A 30 18.11 -14.01 2.91
N GLY A 31 19.01 -13.36 2.18
CA GLY A 31 20.01 -14.03 1.36
C GLY A 31 21.21 -13.14 1.03
N GLY A 32 22.34 -13.75 0.65
CA GLY A 32 23.55 -13.04 0.25
C GLY A 32 24.32 -13.73 -0.89
N GLY A 33 25.37 -13.06 -1.36
CA GLY A 33 26.23 -13.52 -2.46
C GLY A 33 25.92 -12.82 -3.78
N THR A 34 26.38 -13.42 -4.88
CA THR A 34 26.21 -12.91 -6.27
C THR A 34 25.17 -13.69 -7.07
N GLY A 35 24.47 -14.62 -6.42
CA GLY A 35 23.33 -15.33 -7.00
C GLY A 35 22.28 -14.38 -7.57
N SER A 36 21.54 -14.85 -8.57
CA SER A 36 20.67 -14.00 -9.38
C SER A 36 19.36 -13.57 -8.72
N GLU A 37 18.87 -14.32 -7.72
CA GLU A 37 17.55 -14.09 -7.11
C GLU A 37 17.52 -14.45 -5.61
N PHE A 38 16.83 -13.61 -4.84
CA PHE A 38 16.50 -13.83 -3.43
C PHE A 38 14.97 -13.94 -3.31
N THR A 39 14.43 -15.12 -3.06
CA THR A 39 12.97 -15.36 -3.05
C THR A 39 12.51 -16.07 -1.78
N ASN A 40 11.27 -15.82 -1.36
CA ASN A 40 10.61 -16.49 -0.23
C ASN A 40 11.37 -16.50 1.11
N ASN A 41 12.39 -15.63 1.29
CA ASN A 41 13.16 -15.61 2.52
C ASN A 41 12.38 -14.90 3.63
N THR A 42 12.48 -15.41 4.85
CA THR A 42 11.62 -15.04 5.98
C THR A 42 12.43 -14.64 7.20
N LEU A 43 12.05 -13.52 7.83
CA LEU A 43 12.48 -13.14 9.17
C LEU A 43 11.31 -13.27 10.13
N ASN A 44 11.46 -14.09 11.17
CA ASN A 44 10.48 -14.23 12.24
C ASN A 44 11.04 -13.60 13.52
N VAL A 45 10.26 -12.70 14.15
CA VAL A 45 10.65 -11.97 15.37
C VAL A 45 9.67 -12.28 16.48
N TYR A 46 10.15 -12.82 17.60
CA TYR A 46 9.30 -13.33 18.68
C TYR A 46 9.40 -12.56 19.99
N THR A 47 10.39 -11.67 20.13
CA THR A 47 10.66 -10.93 21.37
C THR A 47 10.63 -9.43 21.16
N LEU A 48 10.47 -8.69 22.26
CA LEU A 48 10.65 -7.25 22.30
C LEU A 48 12.14 -6.86 22.36
N GLY A 49 12.42 -5.62 22.01
CA GLY A 49 13.72 -4.98 22.24
C GLY A 49 14.85 -5.46 21.34
N ASN A 50 14.57 -6.20 20.25
CA ASN A 50 15.62 -6.58 19.33
C ASN A 50 16.20 -5.35 18.63
N SER A 51 17.52 -5.31 18.49
CA SER A 51 18.24 -4.24 17.77
C SER A 51 19.22 -4.86 16.80
N VAL A 52 19.23 -4.42 15.55
CA VAL A 52 20.12 -4.91 14.48
C VAL A 52 20.70 -3.73 13.69
N ALA A 53 21.88 -3.91 13.12
CA ALA A 53 22.48 -2.89 12.27
C ALA A 53 21.73 -2.75 10.95
N ASN A 54 21.40 -3.84 10.27
CA ASN A 54 20.74 -3.78 8.97
C ASN A 54 19.76 -4.94 8.80
N ILE A 55 18.73 -4.71 7.99
CA ILE A 55 17.91 -5.79 7.42
C ILE A 55 17.77 -5.63 5.90
N GLY A 56 17.66 -6.74 5.18
CA GLY A 56 17.38 -6.73 3.74
C GLY A 56 17.13 -8.13 3.17
N ASN A 57 16.73 -8.19 1.90
CA ASN A 57 16.52 -9.45 1.15
C ASN A 57 15.49 -10.42 1.77
N PHE A 58 14.53 -9.90 2.55
CA PHE A 58 13.42 -10.69 3.08
C PHE A 58 12.14 -10.41 2.28
N GLN A 59 11.52 -11.47 1.77
CA GLN A 59 10.19 -11.38 1.15
C GLN A 59 9.09 -11.39 2.21
N ASN A 60 9.36 -12.00 3.37
CA ASN A 60 8.42 -12.09 4.48
C ASN A 60 9.08 -11.63 5.79
N ILE A 61 8.41 -10.79 6.56
CA ILE A 61 8.78 -10.51 7.95
C ILE A 61 7.55 -10.74 8.82
N ASN A 62 7.65 -11.66 9.77
CA ASN A 62 6.56 -12.01 10.67
C ASN A 62 6.90 -11.62 12.11
N PHE A 63 6.00 -10.89 12.75
CA PHE A 63 6.09 -10.50 14.15
C PHE A 63 5.11 -11.30 14.99
N TYR A 64 5.65 -12.03 15.95
CA TYR A 64 4.89 -12.80 16.93
C TYR A 64 4.91 -11.99 18.22
N VAL A 65 3.89 -11.14 18.40
CA VAL A 65 3.87 -10.19 19.51
C VAL A 65 3.71 -10.95 20.83
N PRO A 66 4.68 -10.85 21.76
CA PRO A 66 4.63 -11.60 23.01
C PRO A 66 3.69 -10.94 24.02
N ASP A 67 3.24 -11.74 24.99
CA ASP A 67 2.28 -11.34 26.01
C ASP A 67 2.75 -10.16 26.87
N GLU A 68 4.06 -10.00 27.05
CA GLU A 68 4.67 -8.89 27.80
C GLU A 68 4.47 -7.51 27.14
N ALA A 69 4.15 -7.46 25.84
CA ALA A 69 3.95 -6.20 25.12
C ALA A 69 2.77 -5.39 25.68
N LYS A 70 1.75 -6.03 26.26
CA LYS A 70 0.60 -5.33 26.89
C LYS A 70 0.96 -4.48 28.10
N ASN A 71 2.09 -4.77 28.75
CA ASN A 71 2.56 -4.06 29.94
C ASN A 71 3.87 -3.28 29.70
N THR A 72 4.36 -3.25 28.46
CA THR A 72 5.62 -2.60 28.11
C THR A 72 5.35 -1.22 27.53
N GLU A 73 5.83 -0.18 28.20
CA GLU A 73 5.77 1.18 27.67
C GLU A 73 6.57 1.28 26.36
N ASN A 74 5.97 1.85 25.32
CA ASN A 74 6.58 1.98 23.99
C ASN A 74 7.14 0.65 23.43
N ALA A 75 6.40 -0.45 23.66
CA ALA A 75 6.77 -1.79 23.20
C ALA A 75 7.23 -1.78 21.74
N THR A 76 8.46 -2.24 21.51
CA THR A 76 9.09 -2.30 20.18
C THR A 76 9.64 -3.69 19.93
N MET A 77 9.28 -4.32 18.82
CA MET A 77 9.76 -5.67 18.45
C MET A 77 11.17 -5.63 17.86
N LEU A 78 11.40 -4.79 16.84
CA LEU A 78 12.67 -4.70 16.12
C LEU A 78 13.05 -3.24 15.78
N THR A 79 14.24 -2.83 16.22
CA THR A 79 14.89 -1.58 15.84
C THR A 79 16.03 -1.86 14.87
N VAL A 80 16.10 -1.10 13.78
CA VAL A 80 17.21 -1.12 12.82
C VAL A 80 17.98 0.19 12.94
N THR A 81 19.28 0.11 13.21
CA THR A 81 20.11 1.30 13.50
C THR A 81 20.88 1.81 12.28
N GLY A 82 20.97 1.02 11.22
CA GLY A 82 21.64 1.34 9.96
C GLY A 82 20.65 1.45 8.83
N SER A 83 20.49 0.38 8.03
CA SER A 83 19.59 0.35 6.87
C SER A 83 18.56 -0.76 6.99
N ALA A 84 17.28 -0.39 6.93
CA ALA A 84 16.17 -1.32 6.75
C ALA A 84 15.61 -1.28 5.33
N ASP A 85 15.97 -2.25 4.48
CA ASP A 85 15.34 -2.44 3.18
C ASP A 85 14.23 -3.50 3.25
N ILE A 86 13.00 -3.03 3.07
CA ILE A 86 11.76 -3.83 3.06
C ILE A 86 11.02 -3.72 1.72
N THR A 87 11.75 -3.46 0.63
CA THR A 87 11.18 -3.32 -0.71
C THR A 87 10.43 -4.59 -1.12
N ASN A 88 9.14 -4.44 -1.44
CA ASN A 88 8.22 -5.54 -1.78
C ASN A 88 8.13 -6.65 -0.70
N THR A 89 8.40 -6.32 0.56
CA THR A 89 8.29 -7.27 1.68
C THR A 89 6.85 -7.35 2.18
N ALA A 90 6.34 -8.57 2.40
CA ALA A 90 5.11 -8.79 3.14
C ALA A 90 5.40 -8.82 4.65
N ILE A 91 4.86 -7.84 5.38
CA ILE A 91 5.05 -7.71 6.83
C ILE A 91 3.77 -8.09 7.55
N LYS A 92 3.85 -9.11 8.42
CA LYS A 92 2.70 -9.63 9.13
C LYS A 92 2.93 -9.61 10.63
N ALA A 93 1.88 -9.46 11.41
CA ALA A 93 1.94 -9.67 12.85
C ALA A 93 0.78 -10.51 13.35
N GLY A 94 1.02 -11.24 14.44
CA GLY A 94 0.00 -12.00 15.15
C GLY A 94 0.10 -11.77 16.65
N ILE A 95 -1.07 -11.68 17.28
CA ILE A 95 -1.26 -11.72 18.74
C ILE A 95 -2.09 -12.98 19.03
N ALA A 96 -1.60 -13.83 19.92
CA ALA A 96 -2.31 -15.06 20.30
C ALA A 96 -3.51 -14.75 21.21
N ASP A 97 -3.29 -13.94 22.26
CA ASP A 97 -4.31 -13.54 23.22
C ASP A 97 -4.38 -12.01 23.34
N LEU A 98 -5.55 -11.44 23.05
CA LEU A 98 -5.81 -10.01 23.18
C LEU A 98 -6.23 -9.60 24.60
N THR A 99 -6.38 -10.55 25.52
CA THR A 99 -6.81 -10.29 26.89
C THR A 99 -5.81 -9.39 27.62
N GLY A 100 -6.33 -8.27 28.14
CA GLY A 100 -5.56 -7.29 28.92
C GLY A 100 -4.94 -6.16 28.11
N TYR A 101 -5.05 -6.18 26.77
CA TYR A 101 -4.75 -4.99 25.97
C TYR A 101 -5.87 -3.95 26.09
N THR A 102 -5.49 -2.68 26.08
CA THR A 102 -6.45 -1.56 25.96
C THR A 102 -6.59 -1.13 24.51
N ASP A 103 -7.80 -0.76 24.09
CA ASP A 103 -8.05 -0.17 22.77
C ASP A 103 -7.16 1.06 22.55
N GLY A 104 -6.56 1.16 21.37
CA GLY A 104 -5.61 2.22 21.02
C GLY A 104 -4.17 1.95 21.47
N THR A 105 -3.87 0.84 22.15
CA THR A 105 -2.47 0.45 22.43
C THR A 105 -1.69 0.31 21.13
N VAL A 106 -0.52 0.92 21.05
CA VAL A 106 0.36 0.86 19.88
C VAL A 106 1.64 0.11 20.23
N ILE A 107 2.00 -0.85 19.38
CA ILE A 107 3.25 -1.61 19.43
C ILE A 107 4.02 -1.33 18.15
N THR A 108 5.28 -0.89 18.27
CA THR A 108 6.16 -0.70 17.12
C THR A 108 6.70 -2.06 16.69
N LEU A 109 6.37 -2.50 15.48
CA LEU A 109 6.86 -3.78 14.94
C LEU A 109 8.27 -3.62 14.39
N LEU A 110 8.47 -2.62 13.55
CA LEU A 110 9.73 -2.32 12.90
C LEU A 110 9.95 -0.82 12.91
N THR A 111 11.16 -0.37 13.24
CA THR A 111 11.54 1.03 13.15
C THR A 111 12.98 1.23 12.66
N ASP A 112 13.19 2.30 11.91
CA ASP A 112 14.47 2.82 11.46
C ASP A 112 14.42 4.36 11.49
N ASP A 113 15.28 4.97 12.30
CA ASP A 113 15.32 6.44 12.46
C ASP A 113 15.70 7.17 11.16
N GLN A 114 16.42 6.51 10.25
CA GLN A 114 16.78 7.03 8.93
C GLN A 114 15.68 6.81 7.89
N GLY A 115 14.69 5.98 8.20
CA GLY A 115 13.57 5.65 7.34
C GLY A 115 13.66 4.26 6.73
N LEU A 116 12.50 3.63 6.56
CA LEU A 116 12.36 2.31 5.98
C LEU A 116 12.41 2.40 4.45
N THR A 117 13.48 1.86 3.84
CA THR A 117 13.60 1.74 2.39
C THR A 117 12.56 0.74 1.89
N GLY A 118 11.85 1.09 0.81
CA GLY A 118 10.82 0.21 0.25
C GLY A 118 9.48 0.20 0.98
N LEU A 119 9.28 1.06 2.00
CA LEU A 119 8.03 1.11 2.76
C LEU A 119 6.78 1.27 1.88
N LYS A 120 6.89 2.00 0.77
CA LYS A 120 5.80 2.21 -0.19
C LYS A 120 5.31 0.91 -0.81
N SER A 121 6.22 0.01 -1.15
CA SER A 121 5.92 -1.27 -1.80
C SER A 121 5.71 -2.43 -0.83
N ALA A 122 6.11 -2.30 0.44
CA ALA A 122 5.83 -3.31 1.46
C ALA A 122 4.32 -3.52 1.67
N ALA A 123 3.87 -4.75 1.91
CA ALA A 123 2.50 -5.00 2.39
C ALA A 123 2.46 -5.11 3.91
N VAL A 124 1.30 -4.81 4.51
CA VAL A 124 1.04 -5.09 5.93
C VAL A 124 -0.22 -5.94 6.10
N GLY A 125 -0.20 -6.92 7.00
CA GLY A 125 -1.33 -7.80 7.27
C GLY A 125 -1.24 -8.55 8.60
N THR A 126 -2.25 -9.38 8.89
CA THR A 126 -2.25 -10.24 10.08
C THR A 126 -1.73 -11.64 9.74
N LEU A 127 -1.24 -12.36 10.75
CA LEU A 127 -0.97 -13.80 10.63
C LEU A 127 -2.29 -14.59 10.65
N THR A 128 -2.49 -15.47 9.67
CA THR A 128 -3.77 -16.16 9.43
C THR A 128 -3.86 -17.56 10.05
N ASP A 129 -2.90 -17.95 10.90
CA ASP A 129 -2.97 -19.23 11.62
C ASP A 129 -4.08 -19.20 12.68
N SER A 130 -4.72 -20.34 12.91
CA SER A 130 -5.68 -20.60 13.98
C SER A 130 -5.21 -20.17 15.38
N GLY A 131 -3.90 -20.15 15.63
CA GLY A 131 -3.32 -19.72 16.90
C GLY A 131 -3.31 -18.20 17.12
N PHE A 132 -3.65 -17.39 16.12
CA PHE A 132 -3.65 -15.92 16.23
C PHE A 132 -5.04 -15.33 16.07
N ALA A 133 -5.29 -14.25 16.83
CA ALA A 133 -6.46 -13.42 16.62
C ALA A 133 -6.46 -12.86 15.19
N GLN A 134 -7.61 -12.95 14.53
CA GLN A 134 -7.81 -12.47 13.16
C GLN A 134 -8.42 -11.06 13.10
N THR A 135 -8.91 -10.55 14.22
CA THR A 135 -9.51 -9.21 14.37
C THR A 135 -9.13 -8.62 15.72
N GLY A 136 -9.49 -7.35 15.97
CA GLY A 136 -9.18 -6.65 17.23
C GLY A 136 -7.81 -5.97 17.24
N TYR A 137 -7.10 -5.96 16.12
CA TYR A 137 -5.93 -5.13 15.87
C TYR A 137 -5.73 -4.90 14.37
N TYR A 138 -4.89 -3.93 14.03
CA TYR A 138 -4.52 -3.64 12.64
C TYR A 138 -3.11 -3.08 12.56
N LEU A 139 -2.50 -3.19 11.38
CA LEU A 139 -1.16 -2.67 11.11
C LEU A 139 -1.22 -1.39 10.28
N THR A 140 -0.34 -0.46 10.59
CA THR A 140 -0.19 0.82 9.88
C THR A 140 1.26 1.13 9.60
N LYS A 141 1.49 1.80 8.49
CA LYS A 141 2.78 2.42 8.16
C LYS A 141 2.77 3.85 8.65
N SER A 142 3.88 4.30 9.23
CA SER A 142 4.01 5.68 9.68
C SER A 142 4.11 6.66 8.51
N LYS A 143 3.57 7.88 8.71
CA LYS A 143 3.59 8.93 7.69
C LYS A 143 4.99 9.48 7.39
N ASP A 144 5.86 9.45 8.39
CA ASP A 144 7.27 9.87 8.31
C ASP A 144 8.18 8.85 7.63
N GLY A 145 7.65 7.66 7.32
CA GLY A 145 8.37 6.60 6.65
C GLY A 145 9.30 5.76 7.54
N LYS A 146 9.25 5.93 8.86
CA LYS A 146 10.23 5.34 9.79
C LYS A 146 9.80 4.06 10.47
N SER A 147 8.51 3.77 10.55
CA SER A 147 8.02 2.64 11.32
C SER A 147 6.79 1.96 10.73
N ILE A 148 6.61 0.71 11.17
CA ILE A 148 5.38 -0.05 11.02
C ILE A 148 4.92 -0.41 12.43
N ALA A 149 3.65 -0.12 12.70
CA ALA A 149 3.05 -0.32 14.01
C ALA A 149 1.85 -1.26 13.92
N LEU A 150 1.59 -1.98 15.01
CA LEU A 150 0.35 -2.66 15.29
C LEU A 150 -0.44 -1.82 16.30
N THR A 151 -1.73 -1.60 16.05
CA THR A 151 -2.63 -0.90 16.95
C THR A 151 -3.76 -1.84 17.39
N ILE A 152 -4.01 -1.92 18.70
CA ILE A 152 -5.13 -2.67 19.26
C ILE A 152 -6.44 -1.90 19.02
N GLY A 153 -7.46 -2.63 18.62
CA GLY A 153 -8.79 -2.12 18.36
C GLY A 153 -9.27 -2.46 16.95
N THR A 154 -10.45 -1.94 16.62
CA THR A 154 -11.01 -2.09 15.28
C THR A 154 -10.27 -1.22 14.28
N LYS A 155 -9.87 -1.83 13.16
CA LYS A 155 -9.39 -1.07 12.00
C LYS A 155 -10.52 -0.14 11.57
N PRO A 156 -10.29 1.17 11.43
CA PRO A 156 -11.39 2.02 11.01
C PRO A 156 -11.76 1.70 9.56
N THR A 157 -13.05 1.79 9.25
CA THR A 157 -13.67 1.31 8.00
C THR A 157 -13.42 2.21 6.79
N ASP A 158 -12.94 3.44 7.02
CA ASP A 158 -12.87 4.52 6.03
C ASP A 158 -11.42 4.83 5.65
N TYR A 159 -10.82 4.00 4.79
CA TYR A 159 -9.39 4.05 4.51
C TYR A 159 -9.09 3.97 3.01
N VAL A 160 -7.89 4.44 2.67
CA VAL A 160 -7.28 4.20 1.36
C VAL A 160 -6.60 2.83 1.41
N SER A 161 -7.00 1.91 0.53
CA SER A 161 -6.27 0.68 0.25
C SER A 161 -5.53 0.81 -1.08
N ILE A 162 -4.24 0.49 -1.08
CA ILE A 162 -3.39 0.52 -2.27
C ILE A 162 -2.80 -0.87 -2.45
N VAL A 163 -3.04 -1.47 -3.61
CA VAL A 163 -2.36 -2.69 -4.04
C VAL A 163 -1.35 -2.33 -5.11
N THR A 164 -0.08 -2.69 -4.91
CA THR A 164 0.97 -2.55 -5.93
C THR A 164 1.74 -3.86 -6.00
N ASN A 165 2.00 -4.37 -7.21
CA ASN A 165 2.67 -5.67 -7.41
C ASN A 165 2.02 -6.83 -6.62
N GLY A 166 0.69 -6.79 -6.45
CA GLY A 166 -0.06 -7.77 -5.65
C GLY A 166 0.01 -7.59 -4.13
N LEU A 167 0.78 -6.62 -3.64
CA LEU A 167 0.96 -6.32 -2.21
C LEU A 167 -0.01 -5.24 -1.76
N THR A 168 -0.84 -5.54 -0.75
CA THR A 168 -1.85 -4.61 -0.23
C THR A 168 -1.33 -3.81 0.96
N SER A 169 -1.54 -2.50 0.92
CA SER A 169 -1.23 -1.55 1.98
C SER A 169 -2.44 -0.69 2.29
N THR A 170 -2.63 -0.31 3.56
CA THR A 170 -3.73 0.57 3.96
C THR A 170 -3.25 1.77 4.73
N TYR A 171 -3.81 2.94 4.42
CA TYR A 171 -3.42 4.23 4.95
C TYR A 171 -4.64 5.05 5.42
N PRO A 172 -4.51 5.80 6.53
CA PRO A 172 -5.59 6.65 7.04
C PRO A 172 -5.89 7.85 6.13
N ASP A 173 -4.88 8.32 5.41
CA ASP A 173 -4.97 9.40 4.43
C ASP A 173 -4.50 8.93 3.05
N TYR A 174 -4.71 9.80 2.06
CA TYR A 174 -4.12 9.63 0.74
C TYR A 174 -2.93 10.57 0.56
N ASP A 175 -1.86 10.07 -0.03
CA ASP A 175 -0.71 10.84 -0.47
C ASP A 175 -0.12 10.14 -1.70
N THR A 176 0.24 10.90 -2.74
CA THR A 176 0.85 10.34 -3.97
C THR A 176 2.14 9.59 -3.67
N LYS A 177 2.81 9.92 -2.56
CA LYS A 177 4.00 9.21 -2.10
C LYS A 177 3.73 7.75 -1.75
N TYR A 178 2.48 7.33 -1.54
CA TYR A 178 2.16 5.93 -1.23
C TYR A 178 2.11 5.03 -2.47
N LEU A 179 2.09 5.61 -3.67
CA LEU A 179 2.17 4.87 -4.92
C LEU A 179 3.62 4.43 -5.16
N ALA A 180 3.84 3.11 -5.24
CA ALA A 180 5.18 2.55 -5.38
C ALA A 180 5.64 2.40 -6.85
N ASN A 181 4.73 2.45 -7.81
CA ASN A 181 5.01 2.30 -9.25
C ASN A 181 4.14 3.27 -10.06
N THR A 182 4.41 3.42 -11.37
CA THR A 182 3.53 4.09 -12.34
C THR A 182 2.61 3.11 -13.07
N LYS A 183 2.74 1.81 -12.78
CA LYS A 183 1.96 0.73 -13.41
C LYS A 183 1.34 -0.20 -12.36
N GLY A 184 0.13 -0.69 -12.66
CA GLY A 184 -0.50 -1.79 -11.92
C GLY A 184 -0.95 -1.46 -10.49
N ASN A 185 -1.07 -0.19 -10.13
CA ASN A 185 -1.59 0.18 -8.80
C ASN A 185 -3.11 0.05 -8.77
N LYS A 186 -3.67 -0.42 -7.65
CA LYS A 186 -5.10 -0.40 -7.38
C LYS A 186 -5.38 0.38 -6.11
N VAL A 187 -5.91 1.59 -6.25
CA VAL A 187 -6.34 2.46 -5.16
C VAL A 187 -7.84 2.27 -4.93
N THR A 188 -8.23 1.95 -3.71
CA THR A 188 -9.64 1.77 -3.31
C THR A 188 -9.95 2.67 -2.13
N ILE A 189 -11.03 3.42 -2.22
CA ILE A 189 -11.50 4.36 -1.21
C ILE A 189 -12.97 4.03 -0.89
N THR A 190 -13.22 3.80 0.40
CA THR A 190 -14.53 3.37 0.89
C THR A 190 -15.33 4.45 1.61
N GLY A 191 -14.72 5.62 1.89
CA GLY A 191 -15.33 6.72 2.65
C GLY A 191 -14.38 7.91 2.80
N SER A 192 -14.56 8.72 3.85
CA SER A 192 -13.76 9.92 4.16
C SER A 192 -13.95 11.14 3.23
N THR A 193 -13.32 12.26 3.62
CA THR A 193 -13.27 13.50 2.82
C THR A 193 -11.83 13.80 2.42
N PHE A 194 -11.57 13.97 1.13
CA PHE A 194 -10.25 14.27 0.58
C PHE A 194 -10.23 15.68 -0.02
N ALA A 195 -9.29 16.52 0.41
CA ALA A 195 -9.10 17.86 -0.15
C ALA A 195 -8.15 17.89 -1.37
N THR A 196 -7.51 16.76 -1.68
CA THR A 196 -6.47 16.65 -2.71
C THR A 196 -6.91 15.69 -3.81
N ASN A 197 -6.28 15.82 -4.97
CA ASN A 197 -6.47 14.88 -6.06
C ASN A 197 -6.09 13.45 -5.64
N LEU A 198 -6.77 12.49 -6.24
CA LEU A 198 -6.53 11.07 -6.06
C LEU A 198 -5.96 10.48 -7.34
N TYR A 199 -4.92 9.65 -7.21
CA TYR A 199 -4.21 9.09 -8.36
C TYR A 199 -4.02 7.58 -8.22
N GLY A 200 -4.25 6.83 -9.29
CA GLY A 200 -3.78 5.45 -9.44
C GLY A 200 -2.30 5.42 -9.83
N ALA A 201 -1.84 6.39 -10.62
CA ALA A 201 -0.43 6.69 -10.84
C ALA A 201 -0.20 8.20 -10.93
N TYR A 202 0.91 8.66 -10.34
CA TYR A 202 1.42 10.02 -10.53
C TYR A 202 2.81 9.93 -11.16
N ALA A 203 2.91 10.28 -12.43
CA ALA A 203 4.11 10.13 -13.24
C ALA A 203 4.58 11.48 -13.80
N SER A 204 5.82 11.52 -14.27
CA SER A 204 6.40 12.66 -14.98
C SER A 204 7.17 12.17 -16.20
N GLY A 205 6.51 12.11 -17.35
CA GLY A 205 7.14 11.78 -18.64
C GLY A 205 7.48 10.31 -18.85
N VAL A 206 6.98 9.42 -17.99
CA VAL A 206 7.10 7.95 -18.15
C VAL A 206 5.74 7.33 -18.45
N GLU A 207 5.74 6.13 -19.01
CA GLU A 207 4.51 5.39 -19.28
C GLU A 207 3.78 5.03 -17.97
N THR A 208 2.46 5.11 -18.03
CA THR A 208 1.54 4.63 -17.00
C THR A 208 0.61 3.58 -17.58
N SER A 209 0.42 2.46 -16.89
CA SER A 209 -0.51 1.44 -17.36
C SER A 209 -1.20 0.67 -16.24
N ASP A 210 -2.40 0.18 -16.52
CA ASP A 210 -3.12 -0.78 -15.69
C ASP A 210 -3.38 -0.29 -14.24
N ASN A 211 -3.42 1.03 -14.03
CA ASN A 211 -3.74 1.60 -12.73
C ASN A 211 -5.25 1.74 -12.57
N THR A 212 -5.76 1.38 -11.39
CA THR A 212 -7.18 1.46 -11.06
C THR A 212 -7.40 2.36 -9.86
N VAL A 213 -8.37 3.27 -9.94
CA VAL A 213 -8.91 3.98 -8.78
C VAL A 213 -10.38 3.67 -8.64
N ALA A 214 -10.80 3.16 -7.49
CA ALA A 214 -12.19 2.90 -7.16
C ALA A 214 -12.60 3.72 -5.93
N VAL A 215 -13.65 4.55 -6.05
CA VAL A 215 -14.20 5.35 -4.96
C VAL A 215 -15.66 4.98 -4.78
N SER A 216 -16.01 4.29 -3.70
CA SER A 216 -17.38 3.79 -3.49
C SER A 216 -18.27 4.76 -2.71
N ALA A 217 -17.69 5.54 -1.79
CA ALA A 217 -18.40 6.54 -0.98
C ALA A 217 -17.44 7.63 -0.49
N GLY A 218 -17.98 8.65 0.18
CA GLY A 218 -17.21 9.79 0.71
C GLY A 218 -17.26 11.02 -0.19
N THR A 219 -16.37 11.97 0.08
CA THR A 219 -16.26 13.23 -0.68
C THR A 219 -14.84 13.46 -1.16
N VAL A 220 -14.67 13.83 -2.42
CA VAL A 220 -13.38 14.24 -2.99
C VAL A 220 -13.55 15.67 -3.51
N ASN A 221 -13.01 16.64 -2.77
CA ASN A 221 -13.03 18.06 -3.11
C ASN A 221 -11.95 18.40 -4.16
N ALA A 222 -11.74 17.51 -5.12
CA ALA A 222 -10.67 17.53 -6.10
C ALA A 222 -11.00 16.57 -7.27
N SER A 223 -10.02 16.31 -8.13
CA SER A 223 -10.17 15.39 -9.27
C SER A 223 -9.64 13.98 -8.96
N ILE A 224 -10.12 13.00 -9.72
CA ILE A 224 -9.68 11.60 -9.65
C ILE A 224 -9.00 11.23 -10.96
N TYR A 225 -7.86 10.56 -10.86
CA TYR A 225 -7.03 10.13 -11.98
C TYR A 225 -6.74 8.64 -11.88
N GLY A 226 -7.09 7.85 -12.89
CA GLY A 226 -6.55 6.50 -13.06
C GLY A 226 -5.03 6.58 -13.18
N ALA A 227 -4.53 7.51 -14.01
CA ALA A 227 -3.14 7.92 -14.03
C ALA A 227 -2.99 9.38 -14.49
N PHE A 228 -1.92 10.05 -14.04
CA PHE A 228 -1.60 11.45 -14.36
C PHE A 228 -0.13 11.63 -14.77
N GLY A 229 0.12 12.54 -15.73
CA GLY A 229 1.45 13.09 -16.03
C GLY A 229 2.40 12.17 -16.81
N GLY A 230 1.88 11.05 -17.34
CA GLY A 230 2.66 10.12 -18.15
C GLY A 230 2.97 10.62 -19.56
N SER A 231 3.91 9.94 -20.24
CA SER A 231 4.18 10.11 -21.69
C SER A 231 3.32 9.20 -22.58
N SER A 232 2.62 8.25 -21.95
CA SER A 232 1.53 7.46 -22.50
C SER A 232 0.73 6.85 -21.34
N GLY A 233 -0.55 6.55 -21.60
CA GLY A 233 -1.48 6.01 -20.62
C GLY A 233 -2.30 4.87 -21.21
N MET A 234 -2.13 3.65 -20.71
CA MET A 234 -2.85 2.48 -21.22
C MET A 234 -3.65 1.78 -20.14
N ASN A 235 -4.89 1.41 -20.44
CA ASN A 235 -5.73 0.56 -19.58
C ASN A 235 -5.93 1.06 -18.15
N ASN A 236 -5.78 2.36 -17.91
CA ASN A 236 -6.06 2.92 -16.59
C ASN A 236 -7.58 3.01 -16.40
N THR A 237 -8.05 2.76 -15.18
CA THR A 237 -9.46 2.65 -14.87
C THR A 237 -9.84 3.53 -13.69
N VAL A 238 -10.94 4.26 -13.81
CA VAL A 238 -11.61 4.95 -12.69
C VAL A 238 -13.02 4.42 -12.54
N THR A 239 -13.38 4.00 -11.33
CA THR A 239 -14.73 3.57 -10.99
C THR A 239 -15.26 4.40 -9.83
N VAL A 240 -16.45 4.97 -10.00
CA VAL A 240 -17.12 5.82 -9.01
C VAL A 240 -18.47 5.24 -8.65
N GLY A 241 -18.70 5.08 -7.35
CA GLY A 241 -19.93 4.54 -6.79
C GLY A 241 -20.15 3.05 -7.07
N ALA A 242 -21.26 2.55 -6.55
CA ALA A 242 -21.77 1.21 -6.81
C ALA A 242 -23.25 1.29 -7.21
N ALA A 243 -23.74 0.27 -7.92
CA ALA A 243 -25.15 0.18 -8.27
C ALA A 243 -26.04 0.32 -7.02
N ASP A 244 -27.15 1.03 -7.15
CA ASP A 244 -28.16 1.21 -6.09
C ASP A 244 -27.62 1.86 -4.80
N THR A 245 -26.60 2.71 -4.91
CA THR A 245 -26.07 3.52 -3.79
C THR A 245 -26.16 5.01 -4.10
N ASP A 246 -26.15 5.87 -3.09
CA ASP A 246 -26.05 7.33 -3.29
C ASP A 246 -24.70 7.73 -3.93
N GLY A 247 -23.66 6.91 -3.73
CA GLY A 247 -22.32 7.11 -4.29
C GLY A 247 -21.54 8.26 -3.62
N PRO A 248 -20.30 8.53 -4.08
CA PRO A 248 -19.49 9.62 -3.56
C PRO A 248 -19.85 10.97 -4.19
N THR A 249 -19.40 12.06 -3.56
CA THR A 249 -19.45 13.42 -4.12
C THR A 249 -18.06 13.85 -4.58
N ILE A 250 -17.89 14.13 -5.88
CA ILE A 250 -16.63 14.54 -6.49
C ILE A 250 -16.79 15.96 -7.03
N THR A 251 -16.04 16.94 -6.50
CA THR A 251 -16.17 18.33 -6.97
C THR A 251 -15.37 18.61 -8.24
N GLY A 252 -14.36 17.78 -8.52
CA GLY A 252 -13.48 17.91 -9.68
C GLY A 252 -13.85 16.98 -10.83
N ASN A 253 -12.86 16.77 -11.71
CA ASN A 253 -13.00 15.95 -12.91
C ASN A 253 -12.67 14.48 -12.62
N LEU A 254 -13.12 13.61 -13.52
CA LEU A 254 -12.67 12.22 -13.58
C LEU A 254 -11.82 12.02 -14.83
N TYR A 255 -10.65 11.43 -14.67
CA TYR A 255 -9.78 11.05 -15.77
C TYR A 255 -9.39 9.60 -15.60
N ALA A 256 -9.68 8.74 -16.57
CA ALA A 256 -8.98 7.46 -16.59
C ALA A 256 -7.48 7.68 -16.88
N TYR A 257 -7.15 8.64 -17.74
CA TYR A 257 -5.79 9.14 -17.96
C TYR A 257 -5.79 10.64 -18.31
N ASP A 258 -4.82 11.39 -17.76
CA ASP A 258 -4.49 12.78 -18.14
C ASP A 258 -2.97 12.95 -18.26
N GLY A 259 -2.47 13.17 -19.47
CA GLY A 259 -1.04 13.28 -19.73
C GLY A 259 -0.73 13.67 -21.17
N THR A 260 0.44 13.29 -21.67
CA THR A 260 0.85 13.55 -23.06
C THR A 260 0.91 12.25 -23.88
N GLY A 261 1.24 12.38 -25.16
CA GLY A 261 1.49 11.28 -26.07
C GLY A 261 0.23 10.53 -26.52
N ILE A 262 0.39 9.22 -26.74
CA ILE A 262 -0.69 8.35 -27.22
C ILE A 262 -1.29 7.59 -26.05
N THR A 263 -2.62 7.62 -25.93
CA THR A 263 -3.35 6.93 -24.86
C THR A 263 -4.47 6.06 -25.40
N SER A 264 -4.64 4.87 -24.83
CA SER A 264 -5.66 3.92 -25.25
C SER A 264 -6.14 2.93 -24.19
N GLY A 265 -7.34 2.38 -24.39
CA GLY A 265 -7.90 1.33 -23.53
C GLY A 265 -8.32 1.79 -22.14
N ASN A 266 -8.27 3.09 -21.84
CA ASN A 266 -8.61 3.61 -20.52
C ASN A 266 -10.12 3.69 -20.35
N THR A 267 -10.58 3.50 -19.11
CA THR A 267 -12.00 3.37 -18.80
C THR A 267 -12.40 4.24 -17.62
N VAL A 268 -13.48 5.01 -17.75
CA VAL A 268 -14.20 5.56 -16.58
C VAL A 268 -15.57 4.90 -16.47
N THR A 269 -15.95 4.46 -15.28
CA THR A 269 -17.29 3.98 -14.96
C THR A 269 -17.88 4.80 -13.81
N VAL A 270 -19.02 5.43 -14.04
CA VAL A 270 -19.80 6.15 -13.02
C VAL A 270 -21.08 5.38 -12.76
N ASN A 271 -21.18 4.73 -11.59
CA ASN A 271 -22.35 3.93 -11.21
C ASN A 271 -23.40 4.74 -10.46
N SER A 272 -22.95 5.68 -9.62
CA SER A 272 -23.76 6.56 -8.79
C SER A 272 -22.92 7.73 -8.29
N GLY A 273 -23.50 8.63 -7.48
CA GLY A 273 -22.80 9.79 -6.94
C GLY A 273 -23.03 11.07 -7.74
N SER A 274 -22.23 12.08 -7.42
CA SER A 274 -22.18 13.35 -8.14
C SER A 274 -20.76 13.68 -8.58
N VAL A 275 -20.62 14.17 -9.80
CA VAL A 275 -19.36 14.66 -10.39
C VAL A 275 -19.59 16.09 -10.87
N GLY A 276 -19.06 17.06 -10.12
CA GLY A 276 -19.16 18.48 -10.45
C GLY A 276 -18.30 18.88 -11.66
N GLY A 277 -17.31 18.06 -12.02
CA GLY A 277 -16.45 18.28 -13.17
C GLY A 277 -16.84 17.49 -14.41
N THR A 278 -15.90 17.44 -15.34
CA THR A 278 -15.99 16.70 -16.61
C THR A 278 -15.43 15.29 -16.44
N VAL A 279 -16.01 14.33 -17.18
CA VAL A 279 -15.54 12.94 -17.22
C VAL A 279 -14.78 12.68 -18.53
N TYR A 280 -13.55 12.17 -18.42
CA TYR A 280 -12.68 11.84 -19.54
C TYR A 280 -12.24 10.37 -19.50
N GLY A 281 -12.61 9.61 -20.53
CA GLY A 281 -12.06 8.29 -20.80
C GLY A 281 -10.56 8.35 -21.12
N GLY A 282 -10.05 9.48 -21.62
CA GLY A 282 -8.63 9.76 -21.74
C GLY A 282 -8.38 11.17 -22.28
N ARG A 283 -7.30 11.81 -21.84
CA ARG A 283 -6.87 13.13 -22.32
C ARG A 283 -5.37 13.13 -22.62
N ALA A 284 -5.00 13.33 -23.88
CA ALA A 284 -3.61 13.31 -24.38
C ALA A 284 -3.52 13.88 -25.81
N ASP A 285 -2.33 13.92 -26.40
CA ASP A 285 -2.12 14.40 -27.78
C ASP A 285 -2.84 13.52 -28.84
N ALA A 286 -2.99 12.22 -28.56
CA ALA A 286 -3.77 11.29 -29.38
C ALA A 286 -4.49 10.26 -28.50
N VAL A 287 -5.80 10.13 -28.68
CA VAL A 287 -6.67 9.37 -27.78
C VAL A 287 -7.50 8.36 -28.57
N THR A 288 -7.34 7.05 -28.30
CA THR A 288 -8.00 5.98 -29.06
C THR A 288 -8.56 4.88 -28.15
N TYR A 289 -9.69 4.26 -28.49
CA TYR A 289 -10.23 3.09 -27.77
C TYR A 289 -10.46 3.27 -26.26
N ASN A 290 -10.89 4.47 -25.84
CA ASN A 290 -11.23 4.73 -24.44
C ASN A 290 -12.74 4.68 -24.23
N ILE A 291 -13.17 4.25 -23.05
CA ILE A 291 -14.58 3.99 -22.74
C ILE A 291 -15.01 4.86 -21.56
N VAL A 292 -16.18 5.48 -21.67
CA VAL A 292 -16.88 6.04 -20.51
C VAL A 292 -18.25 5.38 -20.42
N THR A 293 -18.51 4.79 -19.26
CA THR A 293 -19.79 4.16 -18.92
C THR A 293 -20.45 4.95 -17.80
N VAL A 294 -21.71 5.35 -17.99
CA VAL A 294 -22.50 6.04 -16.97
C VAL A 294 -23.77 5.24 -16.73
N ASN A 295 -23.85 4.59 -15.57
CA ASN A 295 -25.00 3.78 -15.17
C ASN A 295 -25.97 4.56 -14.27
N GLY A 296 -25.51 5.63 -13.63
CA GLY A 296 -26.30 6.45 -12.71
C GLY A 296 -25.52 7.65 -12.16
N GLY A 297 -26.16 8.40 -11.28
CA GLY A 297 -25.59 9.61 -10.67
C GLY A 297 -25.81 10.89 -11.49
N THR A 298 -25.04 11.93 -11.15
CA THR A 298 -25.07 13.24 -11.81
C THR A 298 -23.67 13.64 -12.26
N ILE A 299 -23.59 14.25 -13.45
CA ILE A 299 -22.36 14.83 -14.01
C ILE A 299 -22.73 16.24 -14.48
N ASP A 300 -22.12 17.26 -13.89
CA ASP A 300 -22.53 18.65 -14.09
C ASP A 300 -21.99 19.24 -15.40
N GLN A 301 -20.90 18.68 -15.92
CA GLN A 301 -20.21 19.17 -17.11
C GLN A 301 -20.27 18.15 -18.26
N GLY A 302 -19.18 18.01 -19.04
CA GLY A 302 -19.14 17.14 -20.21
C GLY A 302 -18.77 15.69 -19.91
N ILE A 303 -19.06 14.82 -20.88
CA ILE A 303 -18.57 13.44 -20.93
C ILE A 303 -17.81 13.26 -22.25
N TYR A 304 -16.54 12.86 -22.16
CA TYR A 304 -15.68 12.63 -23.31
C TYR A 304 -15.11 11.23 -23.25
N GLY A 305 -15.46 10.38 -24.23
CA GLY A 305 -14.78 9.10 -24.41
C GLY A 305 -13.28 9.28 -24.59
N GLY A 306 -12.87 10.33 -25.31
CA GLY A 306 -11.51 10.82 -25.41
C GLY A 306 -11.43 12.30 -25.76
N TYR A 307 -10.36 12.97 -25.35
CA TYR A 307 -10.12 14.39 -25.62
C TYR A 307 -8.66 14.61 -26.07
N ALA A 308 -8.47 15.06 -27.31
CA ALA A 308 -7.18 15.40 -27.90
C ALA A 308 -7.11 16.88 -28.29
#